data_AF-A0A2S9DHI5-F1
#
_entry.id   AF-A0A2S9DHI5-F1
#
_cell.length_a   1.000
_cell.length_b   1.000
_cell.length_c   1.000
_cell.angle_alpha   90.00
_cell.angle_beta   90.00
_cell.angle_gamma   90.00
#
_symmetry.space_group_name_H-M   'P 1'
#
loop_
_entity.id
_entity.type
_entity.pdbx_description
1 polymer ?
#
loop_
_entity_poly.entity_id
_entity_poly.type
_entity_poly.pdbx_seq_one_letter_code
_entity_poly.pdbx_strand_id
1 'polypeptide(L)'
;MGITADVLNDVRTQIDADPEALGEARNRLRLVRDAAAGLYGSLRTYASGSLAAHTMINPVSDGDGGVVLDRRFYPALGPEGGNEPPFEIVEDLCELIGPRIRVQYPNARIYTSKRGPKVTFGAPVCDQNPTVDLVVALTRKEGSGLWIPNLKKNTWEPSDPEGHVALLNSIDPSPRSIRRKVIRLAKAWNMQFVFPGVSSFQLSVWAHQFVNPGMGVAVGLHSLFSGAASMLESHQATPDPLGVSANLKLLRPVDDVRRRLRKAADGLAAALENDTSATEVRAALNRVFWNYVDAEESRGLAAAAQSLARRQPVAAATLGLIGSTAVIPATRSYGEQPR
;
A
#
# COMPACT_ATOMS: atom_id res chain seq x y z
N MET A 1 0.41 23.38 15.09
CA MET A 1 0.68 21.95 14.77
C MET A 1 2.09 21.66 15.26
N GLY A 2 2.34 20.45 15.76
CA GLY A 2 3.66 20.07 16.28
C GLY A 2 4.60 19.56 15.18
N ILE A 3 5.90 19.55 15.45
CA ILE A 3 6.94 19.27 14.44
C ILE A 3 6.78 17.86 13.84
N THR A 4 6.36 16.90 14.65
CA THR A 4 6.07 15.51 14.25
C THR A 4 4.97 15.48 13.20
N ALA A 5 3.92 16.29 13.35
CA ALA A 5 2.84 16.36 12.38
C ALA A 5 3.33 16.93 11.05
N ASP A 6 4.23 17.91 11.09
CA ASP A 6 4.80 18.54 9.90
C ASP A 6 5.72 17.56 9.14
N VAL A 7 6.63 16.87 9.83
CA VAL A 7 7.50 15.86 9.20
C VAL A 7 6.68 14.70 8.62
N LEU A 8 5.65 14.23 9.33
CA LEU A 8 4.74 13.21 8.76
C LEU A 8 3.96 13.75 7.56
N ASN A 9 3.65 15.05 7.51
CA ASN A 9 3.03 15.66 6.35
C ASN A 9 4.00 15.72 5.15
N ASP A 10 5.29 15.96 5.38
CA ASP A 10 6.32 15.86 4.33
C ASP A 10 6.38 14.45 3.74
N VAL A 11 6.40 13.42 4.60
CA VAL A 11 6.34 12.01 4.15
C VAL A 11 5.07 11.76 3.35
N ARG A 12 3.92 12.28 3.81
CA ARG A 12 2.64 12.14 3.09
C ARG A 12 2.67 12.72 1.69
N THR A 13 3.29 13.89 1.52
CA THR A 13 3.44 14.53 0.21
C THR A 13 4.34 13.70 -0.71
N GLN A 14 5.43 13.12 -0.19
CA GLN A 14 6.30 12.23 -0.98
C GLN A 14 5.59 10.94 -1.47
N ILE A 15 4.60 10.45 -0.72
CA ILE A 15 3.84 9.22 -1.04
C ILE A 15 2.47 9.51 -1.67
N ASP A 16 2.16 10.77 -1.98
CA ASP A 16 0.96 11.13 -2.74
C ASP A 16 1.02 10.48 -4.11
N ALA A 17 -0.03 9.72 -4.43
CA ALA A 17 -0.15 9.06 -5.72
C ALA A 17 -0.21 10.12 -6.82
N ASP A 18 0.56 9.90 -7.88
CA ASP A 18 0.54 10.77 -9.05
C ASP A 18 -0.91 10.90 -9.60
N PRO A 19 -1.45 12.11 -9.78
CA PRO A 19 -2.83 12.30 -10.23
C PRO A 19 -3.14 11.69 -11.59
N GLU A 20 -2.19 11.72 -12.52
CA GLU A 20 -2.34 11.18 -13.88
C GLU A 20 -2.34 9.65 -13.82
N ALA A 21 -1.37 9.05 -13.13
CA ALA A 21 -1.33 7.60 -12.92
C ALA A 21 -2.57 7.08 -12.17
N LEU A 22 -3.08 7.85 -11.19
CA LEU A 22 -4.31 7.51 -10.46
C LEU A 22 -5.56 7.63 -11.33
N GLY A 23 -5.62 8.64 -12.19
CA GLY A 23 -6.69 8.81 -13.19
C GLY A 23 -6.71 7.64 -14.17
N GLU A 24 -5.53 7.25 -14.66
CA GLU A 24 -5.38 6.14 -15.59
C GLU A 24 -5.73 4.79 -14.94
N ALA A 25 -5.34 4.54 -13.69
CA ALA A 25 -5.76 3.35 -12.95
C ALA A 25 -7.30 3.24 -12.81
N ARG A 26 -7.99 4.37 -12.61
CA ARG A 26 -9.47 4.39 -12.57
C ARG A 26 -10.07 4.12 -13.95
N ASN A 27 -9.50 4.69 -15.01
CA ASN A 27 -9.95 4.47 -16.39
C ASN A 27 -9.83 3.00 -16.77
N ARG A 28 -8.66 2.40 -16.47
CA ARG A 28 -8.38 0.98 -16.68
C ARG A 28 -9.34 0.08 -15.91
N LEU A 29 -9.56 0.34 -14.63
CA LEU A 29 -10.49 -0.45 -13.82
C LEU A 29 -11.92 -0.36 -14.38
N ARG A 30 -12.36 0.85 -14.76
CA ARG A 30 -13.67 1.05 -15.40
C ARG A 30 -13.78 0.26 -16.69
N LEU A 31 -12.80 0.38 -17.60
CA LEU A 31 -12.78 -0.34 -18.87
C LEU A 31 -12.88 -1.86 -18.67
N VAL A 32 -12.10 -2.42 -17.74
CA VAL A 32 -12.13 -3.86 -17.44
C VAL A 32 -13.47 -4.29 -16.84
N ARG A 33 -14.06 -3.49 -15.96
CA ARG A 33 -15.39 -3.76 -15.41
C ARG A 33 -16.47 -3.68 -16.48
N ASP A 34 -16.44 -2.67 -17.35
CA ASP A 34 -17.41 -2.51 -18.42
C ASP A 34 -17.31 -3.68 -19.43
N ALA A 35 -16.10 -4.14 -19.73
CA ALA A 35 -15.87 -5.34 -20.53
C ALA A 35 -16.47 -6.59 -19.85
N ALA A 36 -16.23 -6.76 -18.54
CA ALA A 36 -16.74 -7.87 -17.75
C ALA A 36 -18.27 -7.87 -17.57
N ALA A 37 -18.89 -6.69 -17.57
CA ALA A 37 -20.34 -6.55 -17.46
C ALA A 37 -21.10 -7.21 -18.62
N GLY A 38 -20.43 -7.42 -19.77
CA GLY A 38 -20.99 -8.15 -20.91
C GLY A 38 -20.84 -9.66 -20.85
N LEU A 39 -20.35 -10.24 -19.75
CA LEU A 39 -20.39 -11.68 -19.54
C LEU A 39 -21.86 -12.12 -19.40
N TYR A 40 -22.21 -13.24 -20.04
CA TYR A 40 -23.55 -13.81 -19.90
C TYR A 40 -23.90 -14.00 -18.42
N GLY A 41 -25.14 -13.73 -18.03
CA GLY A 41 -25.55 -13.82 -16.63
C GLY A 41 -24.83 -12.88 -15.66
N SER A 42 -24.13 -11.83 -16.12
CA SER A 42 -23.62 -10.76 -15.25
C SER A 42 -24.77 -10.00 -14.61
N LEU A 43 -24.75 -9.89 -13.28
CA LEU A 43 -25.74 -9.15 -12.49
C LEU A 43 -25.36 -7.68 -12.32
N ARG A 44 -24.11 -7.43 -11.93
CA ARG A 44 -23.56 -6.09 -11.67
C ARG A 44 -22.04 -6.14 -11.55
N THR A 45 -21.39 -4.99 -11.59
CA THR A 45 -19.94 -4.86 -11.30
C THR A 45 -19.71 -3.99 -10.06
N TYR A 46 -18.55 -4.14 -9.43
CA TYR A 46 -18.16 -3.35 -8.27
C TYR A 46 -16.69 -2.94 -8.32
N ALA A 47 -16.36 -1.83 -7.66
CA ALA A 47 -14.98 -1.44 -7.37
C ALA A 47 -14.65 -1.79 -5.92
N SER A 48 -13.40 -2.17 -5.68
CA SER A 48 -12.94 -2.53 -4.34
C SER A 48 -11.51 -2.05 -4.09
N GLY A 49 -10.91 -2.53 -3.01
CA GLY A 49 -9.50 -2.31 -2.71
C GLY A 49 -9.12 -0.85 -2.47
N SER A 50 -7.83 -0.56 -2.65
CA SER A 50 -7.25 0.71 -2.22
C SER A 50 -7.67 1.92 -3.07
N LEU A 51 -8.04 1.67 -4.33
CA LEU A 51 -8.55 2.71 -5.22
C LEU A 51 -9.93 3.20 -4.77
N ALA A 52 -10.85 2.28 -4.46
CA ALA A 52 -12.19 2.61 -3.97
C ALA A 52 -12.19 3.10 -2.51
N ALA A 53 -11.23 2.65 -1.69
CA ALA A 53 -11.06 3.12 -0.32
C ALA A 53 -10.28 4.45 -0.20
N HIS A 54 -9.76 5.00 -1.30
CA HIS A 54 -8.91 6.20 -1.33
C HIS A 54 -7.65 6.11 -0.44
N THR A 55 -6.99 4.94 -0.48
CA THR A 55 -5.78 4.62 0.29
C THR A 55 -4.60 4.21 -0.61
N MET A 56 -4.67 4.56 -1.89
CA MET A 56 -3.56 4.40 -2.83
C MET A 56 -2.38 5.32 -2.44
N ILE A 57 -1.15 4.86 -2.65
CA ILE A 57 0.08 5.63 -2.49
C ILE A 57 0.90 5.51 -3.78
N ASN A 58 1.94 6.33 -3.94
CA ASN A 58 2.90 6.20 -5.03
C ASN A 58 3.90 5.06 -4.75
N PRO A 59 4.27 4.22 -5.74
CA PRO A 59 3.66 4.11 -7.07
C PRO A 59 2.24 3.51 -7.03
N VAL A 60 1.38 3.95 -7.95
CA VAL A 60 0.03 3.44 -8.16
C VAL A 60 0.14 1.99 -8.63
N SER A 61 -0.34 1.08 -7.77
CA SER A 61 -0.34 -0.36 -8.02
C SER A 61 -1.59 -0.80 -8.79
N ASP A 62 -2.47 -1.56 -8.14
CA ASP A 62 -3.55 -2.27 -8.81
C ASP A 62 -4.91 -1.59 -8.56
N GLY A 63 -5.76 -1.61 -9.57
CA GLY A 63 -7.18 -1.33 -9.45
C GLY A 63 -7.94 -2.64 -9.18
N ASP A 64 -8.57 -2.75 -8.02
CA ASP A 64 -9.35 -3.94 -7.66
C ASP A 64 -10.84 -3.75 -7.98
N GLY A 65 -11.48 -4.77 -8.52
CA GLY A 65 -12.93 -4.78 -8.73
C GLY A 65 -13.45 -6.17 -9.05
N GLY A 66 -14.71 -6.24 -9.45
CA GLY A 66 -15.29 -7.51 -9.82
C GLY A 66 -16.61 -7.42 -10.57
N VAL A 67 -17.07 -8.60 -10.99
CA VAL A 67 -18.37 -8.85 -11.59
C VAL A 67 -19.10 -9.87 -10.73
N VAL A 68 -20.33 -9.57 -10.36
CA VAL A 68 -21.22 -10.50 -9.65
C VAL A 68 -22.08 -11.18 -10.70
N LEU A 69 -22.08 -12.51 -10.69
CA LEU A 69 -22.94 -13.31 -11.56
C LEU A 69 -24.30 -13.55 -10.92
N ASP A 70 -25.31 -13.64 -11.76
CA ASP A 70 -26.67 -14.01 -11.40
C ASP A 70 -26.78 -15.53 -11.34
N ARG A 71 -27.08 -16.04 -10.14
CA ARG A 71 -27.24 -17.48 -9.87
C ARG A 71 -28.35 -18.15 -10.68
N ARG A 72 -29.30 -17.40 -11.24
CA ARG A 72 -30.33 -17.97 -12.12
C ARG A 72 -29.75 -18.50 -13.44
N PHE A 73 -28.66 -17.88 -13.90
CA PHE A 73 -27.93 -18.31 -15.09
C PHE A 73 -26.83 -19.31 -14.77
N TYR A 74 -26.31 -19.26 -13.52
CA TYR A 74 -25.26 -20.15 -13.03
C TYR A 74 -25.68 -20.89 -11.74
N PRO A 75 -26.70 -21.76 -11.79
CA PRO A 75 -27.23 -22.42 -10.58
C PRO A 75 -26.25 -23.43 -9.99
N ALA A 76 -25.34 -23.97 -10.80
CA ALA A 76 -24.36 -24.97 -10.38
C ALA A 76 -23.12 -24.37 -9.69
N LEU A 77 -22.78 -23.09 -9.95
CA LEU A 77 -21.57 -22.48 -9.38
C LEU A 77 -21.60 -22.30 -7.86
N GLY A 78 -20.50 -22.72 -7.25
CA GLY A 78 -20.17 -22.42 -5.86
C GLY A 78 -20.94 -23.21 -4.80
N PRO A 79 -20.60 -23.00 -3.51
CA PRO A 79 -20.97 -23.91 -2.42
C PRO A 79 -22.47 -24.00 -2.16
N GLU A 80 -23.21 -22.95 -2.49
CA GLU A 80 -24.67 -22.88 -2.32
C GLU A 80 -25.43 -23.17 -3.63
N GLY A 81 -24.73 -23.69 -4.63
CA GLY A 81 -25.27 -24.18 -5.90
C GLY A 81 -25.09 -25.70 -6.03
N GLY A 82 -24.56 -26.13 -7.17
CA GLY A 82 -24.10 -27.49 -7.44
C GLY A 82 -22.63 -27.74 -7.06
N ASN A 83 -22.01 -26.82 -6.32
CA ASN A 83 -20.60 -26.87 -5.91
C ASN A 83 -19.60 -26.91 -7.08
N GLU A 84 -19.98 -26.36 -8.24
CA GLU A 84 -19.11 -26.25 -9.40
C GLU A 84 -17.96 -25.26 -9.14
N PRO A 85 -16.71 -25.63 -9.51
CA PRO A 85 -15.52 -24.84 -9.23
C PRO A 85 -15.45 -23.56 -10.07
N PRO A 86 -14.63 -22.58 -9.66
CA PRO A 86 -14.56 -21.28 -10.34
C PRO A 86 -13.69 -21.23 -11.61
N PHE A 87 -12.95 -22.29 -11.96
CA PHE A 87 -11.90 -22.20 -12.97
C PHE A 87 -12.44 -21.83 -14.36
N GLU A 88 -13.40 -22.61 -14.87
CA GLU A 88 -13.96 -22.42 -16.22
C GLU A 88 -14.59 -21.03 -16.38
N ILE A 89 -15.41 -20.60 -15.42
CA ILE A 89 -16.03 -19.26 -15.48
C ILE A 89 -15.02 -18.10 -15.40
N VAL A 90 -13.85 -18.32 -14.77
CA VAL A 90 -12.76 -17.33 -14.80
C VAL A 90 -12.04 -17.33 -16.15
N GLU A 91 -11.87 -18.49 -16.78
CA GLU A 91 -11.30 -18.58 -18.13
C GLU A 91 -12.21 -17.90 -19.15
N ASP A 92 -13.51 -18.18 -19.12
CA ASP A 92 -14.52 -17.50 -19.95
C ASP A 92 -14.45 -15.98 -19.81
N LEU A 93 -14.30 -15.50 -18.57
CA LEU A 93 -14.14 -14.08 -18.30
C LEU A 93 -12.83 -13.53 -18.90
N CYS A 94 -11.74 -14.29 -18.86
CA CYS A 94 -10.48 -13.89 -19.50
C CYS A 94 -10.60 -13.80 -21.02
N GLU A 95 -11.23 -14.79 -21.65
CA GLU A 95 -11.47 -14.85 -23.09
C GLU A 95 -12.37 -13.70 -23.57
N LEU A 96 -13.37 -13.34 -22.77
CA LEU A 96 -14.26 -12.23 -23.06
C LEU A 96 -13.54 -10.87 -23.00
N ILE A 97 -12.82 -10.60 -21.91
CA ILE A 97 -12.29 -9.26 -21.66
C ILE A 97 -11.03 -8.98 -22.47
N GLY A 98 -10.17 -9.99 -22.69
CA GLY A 98 -8.89 -9.82 -23.38
C GLY A 98 -8.97 -9.07 -24.72
N PRO A 99 -9.80 -9.52 -25.68
CA PRO A 99 -10.00 -8.84 -26.96
C PRO A 99 -10.52 -7.41 -26.81
N ARG A 100 -11.46 -7.17 -25.88
CA ARG A 100 -12.07 -5.85 -25.64
C ARG A 100 -11.06 -4.83 -25.12
N ILE A 101 -10.22 -5.25 -24.17
CA ILE A 101 -9.16 -4.37 -23.64
C ILE A 101 -8.13 -4.05 -24.73
N ARG A 102 -7.78 -5.05 -25.57
CA ARG A 102 -6.79 -4.88 -26.64
C ARG A 102 -7.23 -3.92 -27.75
N VAL A 103 -8.50 -3.52 -27.82
CA VAL A 103 -8.95 -2.43 -28.70
C VAL A 103 -8.34 -1.08 -28.31
N GLN A 104 -8.25 -0.80 -27.00
CA GLN A 104 -7.68 0.46 -26.50
C GLN A 104 -6.20 0.31 -26.10
N TYR A 105 -5.80 -0.88 -25.64
CA TYR A 105 -4.45 -1.17 -25.18
C TYR A 105 -3.91 -2.40 -25.91
N PRO A 106 -3.35 -2.25 -27.13
CA PRO A 106 -2.94 -3.38 -27.97
C PRO A 106 -1.93 -4.34 -27.32
N ASN A 107 -1.10 -3.82 -26.42
CA ASN A 107 -0.09 -4.60 -25.68
C ASN A 107 -0.62 -5.22 -24.37
N ALA A 108 -1.93 -5.11 -24.10
CA ALA A 108 -2.51 -5.64 -22.89
C ALA A 108 -2.43 -7.18 -22.87
N ARG A 109 -2.02 -7.70 -21.72
CA ARG A 109 -1.98 -9.14 -21.42
C ARG A 109 -2.94 -9.42 -20.28
N ILE A 110 -3.58 -10.58 -20.39
CA ILE A 110 -4.48 -11.11 -19.39
C ILE A 110 -4.00 -12.50 -18.96
N TYR A 111 -4.03 -12.74 -17.65
CA TYR A 111 -3.72 -14.03 -17.05
C TYR A 111 -4.52 -14.19 -15.76
N THR A 112 -4.48 -15.39 -15.17
CA THR A 112 -5.17 -15.65 -13.91
C THR A 112 -4.26 -15.39 -12.71
N SER A 113 -4.82 -14.76 -11.68
CA SER A 113 -4.23 -14.59 -10.36
C SER A 113 -4.86 -15.59 -9.37
N LYS A 114 -4.56 -15.47 -8.06
CA LYS A 114 -5.25 -16.29 -7.04
C LYS A 114 -6.78 -16.11 -7.07
N ARG A 115 -7.27 -14.91 -7.41
CA ARG A 115 -8.67 -14.47 -7.20
C ARG A 115 -9.44 -14.17 -8.49
N GLY A 116 -8.86 -14.40 -9.66
CA GLY A 116 -9.51 -14.09 -10.94
C GLY A 116 -8.56 -13.45 -11.94
N PRO A 117 -9.09 -12.84 -13.02
CA PRO A 117 -8.28 -12.23 -14.06
C PRO A 117 -7.41 -11.08 -13.53
N LYS A 118 -6.17 -11.03 -14.01
CA LYS A 118 -5.24 -9.91 -13.85
C LYS A 118 -4.87 -9.36 -15.22
N VAL A 119 -5.00 -8.05 -15.38
CA VAL A 119 -4.76 -7.35 -16.64
C VAL A 119 -3.57 -6.40 -16.49
N THR A 120 -2.53 -6.63 -17.29
CA THR A 120 -1.41 -5.70 -17.45
C THR A 120 -1.55 -5.01 -18.79
N PHE A 121 -1.44 -3.68 -18.85
CA PHE A 121 -1.82 -2.92 -20.04
C PHE A 121 -0.69 -2.70 -21.05
N GLY A 122 0.56 -2.86 -20.61
CA GLY A 122 1.73 -2.62 -21.48
C GLY A 122 1.84 -1.17 -22.00
N ALA A 123 1.25 -0.22 -21.27
CA ALA A 123 1.22 1.20 -21.58
C ALA A 123 1.57 1.99 -20.31
N PRO A 124 2.85 2.23 -20.00
CA PRO A 124 3.21 2.97 -18.81
C PRO A 124 2.69 4.42 -18.84
N VAL A 125 2.35 4.95 -17.67
CA VAL A 125 1.97 6.34 -17.38
C VAL A 125 2.82 6.82 -16.21
N CYS A 126 3.50 7.96 -16.35
CA CYS A 126 4.40 8.50 -15.32
C CYS A 126 5.39 7.45 -14.77
N ASP A 127 6.04 6.70 -15.67
CA ASP A 127 6.96 5.58 -15.39
C ASP A 127 6.36 4.42 -14.56
N GLN A 128 5.03 4.35 -14.49
CA GLN A 128 4.28 3.33 -13.75
C GLN A 128 3.36 2.57 -14.69
N ASN A 129 3.01 1.33 -14.35
CA ASN A 129 2.09 0.55 -15.17
C ASN A 129 1.01 -0.11 -14.31
N PRO A 130 0.07 0.70 -13.78
CA PRO A 130 -0.97 0.18 -12.89
C PRO A 130 -1.77 -0.92 -13.58
N THR A 131 -2.00 -2.00 -12.85
CA THR A 131 -2.69 -3.20 -13.34
C THR A 131 -4.12 -3.23 -12.82
N VAL A 132 -4.93 -4.16 -13.32
CA VAL A 132 -6.29 -4.38 -12.80
C VAL A 132 -6.43 -5.84 -12.38
N ASP A 133 -6.86 -6.04 -11.14
CA ASP A 133 -7.22 -7.33 -10.58
C ASP A 133 -8.75 -7.41 -10.51
N LEU A 134 -9.33 -8.29 -11.32
CA LEU A 134 -10.77 -8.51 -11.41
C LEU A 134 -11.15 -9.81 -10.70
N VAL A 135 -12.27 -9.79 -10.00
CA VAL A 135 -12.82 -10.93 -9.26
C VAL A 135 -14.19 -11.28 -9.80
N VAL A 136 -14.38 -12.52 -10.27
CA VAL A 136 -15.72 -13.07 -10.50
C VAL A 136 -16.33 -13.44 -9.15
N ALA A 137 -17.59 -13.12 -8.93
CA ALA A 137 -18.24 -13.32 -7.65
C ALA A 137 -19.67 -13.86 -7.80
N LEU A 138 -20.16 -14.54 -6.76
CA LEU A 138 -21.56 -14.94 -6.64
C LEU A 138 -22.15 -14.33 -5.38
N THR A 139 -23.43 -13.97 -5.44
CA THR A 139 -24.17 -13.63 -4.22
C THR A 139 -24.23 -14.83 -3.28
N ARG A 140 -24.22 -14.57 -1.98
CA ARG A 140 -24.49 -15.60 -0.98
C ARG A 140 -26.01 -15.73 -0.78
N LYS A 141 -26.51 -16.96 -0.77
CA LYS A 141 -27.89 -17.29 -0.36
C LYS A 141 -28.02 -17.16 1.16
N GLU A 142 -27.00 -17.59 1.89
CA GLU A 142 -26.95 -17.54 3.34
C GLU A 142 -25.80 -16.64 3.83
N GLY A 143 -26.14 -15.66 4.66
CA GLY A 143 -25.18 -14.70 5.22
C GLY A 143 -24.87 -13.50 4.30
N SER A 144 -23.95 -12.66 4.74
CA SER A 144 -23.52 -11.45 4.03
C SER A 144 -22.31 -11.70 3.13
N GLY A 145 -22.09 -10.80 2.17
CA GLY A 145 -20.96 -10.80 1.25
C GLY A 145 -21.17 -11.65 0.00
N LEU A 146 -20.07 -12.09 -0.57
CA LEU A 146 -19.96 -12.77 -1.86
C LEU A 146 -19.14 -14.05 -1.71
N TRP A 147 -19.37 -15.02 -2.59
CA TRP A 147 -18.39 -16.05 -2.89
C TRP A 147 -17.41 -15.51 -3.92
N ILE A 148 -16.12 -15.58 -3.60
CA ILE A 148 -15.03 -15.23 -4.51
C ILE A 148 -14.10 -16.43 -4.73
N PRO A 149 -13.47 -16.58 -5.89
CA PRO A 149 -12.66 -17.76 -6.19
C PRO A 149 -11.35 -17.79 -5.41
N ASN A 150 -10.85 -19.00 -5.20
CA ASN A 150 -9.46 -19.31 -4.87
C ASN A 150 -8.96 -20.31 -5.90
N LEU A 151 -8.38 -19.81 -7.00
CA LEU A 151 -7.97 -20.64 -8.13
C LEU A 151 -6.83 -21.61 -7.78
N LYS A 152 -6.02 -21.31 -6.75
CA LYS A 152 -4.97 -22.24 -6.28
C LYS A 152 -5.55 -23.51 -5.65
N LYS A 153 -6.74 -23.41 -5.05
CA LYS A 153 -7.45 -24.54 -4.44
C LYS A 153 -8.63 -25.01 -5.28
N ASN A 154 -8.89 -24.34 -6.39
CA ASN A 154 -10.10 -24.46 -7.20
C ASN A 154 -11.41 -24.46 -6.38
N THR A 155 -11.52 -23.55 -5.42
CA THR A 155 -12.68 -23.45 -4.50
C THR A 155 -13.21 -22.03 -4.43
N TRP A 156 -14.40 -21.87 -3.86
CA TRP A 156 -14.96 -20.58 -3.53
C TRP A 156 -14.74 -20.28 -2.04
N GLU A 157 -14.38 -19.04 -1.72
CA GLU A 157 -14.18 -18.56 -0.35
C GLU A 157 -15.09 -17.34 -0.11
N PRO A 158 -15.67 -17.18 1.08
CA PRO A 158 -16.53 -16.04 1.37
C PRO A 158 -15.68 -14.77 1.54
N SER A 159 -16.19 -13.63 1.06
CA SER A 159 -15.58 -12.31 1.22
C SER A 159 -16.60 -11.19 1.01
N ASP A 160 -16.38 -10.01 1.60
CA ASP A 160 -17.22 -8.83 1.37
C ASP A 160 -16.40 -7.59 0.95
N PRO A 161 -15.84 -7.61 -0.28
CA PRO A 161 -14.97 -6.54 -0.75
C PRO A 161 -15.66 -5.18 -0.85
N GLU A 162 -16.98 -5.14 -1.10
CA GLU A 162 -17.77 -3.90 -1.12
C GLU A 162 -18.04 -3.40 0.29
N GLY A 163 -18.40 -4.31 1.21
CA GLY A 163 -18.55 -4.00 2.62
C GLY A 163 -17.27 -3.44 3.22
N HIS A 164 -16.10 -3.96 2.86
CA HIS A 164 -14.82 -3.41 3.32
C HIS A 164 -14.59 -1.96 2.88
N VAL A 165 -14.96 -1.63 1.64
CA VAL A 165 -14.91 -0.25 1.14
C VAL A 165 -15.93 0.63 1.88
N ALA A 166 -17.15 0.15 2.05
CA ALA A 166 -18.21 0.86 2.77
C ALA A 166 -17.79 1.15 4.22
N LEU A 167 -17.20 0.16 4.90
CA LEU A 167 -16.69 0.27 6.27
C LEU A 167 -15.64 1.39 6.40
N LEU A 168 -14.72 1.48 5.44
CA LEU A 168 -13.69 2.53 5.44
C LEU A 168 -14.24 3.92 5.07
N ASN A 169 -15.38 3.98 4.39
CA ASN A 169 -15.96 5.21 3.85
C ASN A 169 -17.17 5.75 4.66
N SER A 170 -17.75 4.95 5.57
CA SER A 170 -19.01 5.22 6.29
C SER A 170 -18.91 6.24 7.43
N ILE A 171 -17.71 6.59 7.88
CA ILE A 171 -17.50 7.56 8.96
C ILE A 171 -17.47 9.01 8.47
N ASP A 172 -17.68 9.95 9.40
CA ASP A 172 -17.67 11.39 9.14
C ASP A 172 -16.44 11.85 8.36
N PRO A 173 -16.56 12.89 7.50
CA PRO A 173 -15.48 13.30 6.61
C PRO A 173 -14.13 13.56 7.27
N SER A 174 -14.13 14.15 8.48
CA SER A 174 -12.90 14.49 9.20
C SER A 174 -12.17 13.25 9.74
N PRO A 175 -12.78 12.38 10.59
CA PRO A 175 -12.18 11.10 10.97
C PRO A 175 -11.80 10.22 9.78
N ARG A 176 -12.59 10.27 8.69
CA ARG A 176 -12.32 9.52 7.45
C ARG A 176 -11.03 9.96 6.79
N SER A 177 -10.84 11.27 6.70
CA SER A 177 -9.61 11.86 6.19
C SER A 177 -8.42 11.36 7.01
N ILE A 178 -8.44 11.52 8.34
CA ILE A 178 -7.34 11.07 9.22
C ILE A 178 -7.04 9.59 9.03
N ARG A 179 -8.05 8.71 9.04
CA ARG A 179 -7.84 7.27 8.86
C ARG A 179 -7.16 6.96 7.52
N ARG A 180 -7.60 7.58 6.42
CA ARG A 180 -6.95 7.41 5.10
C ARG A 180 -5.50 7.88 5.13
N LYS A 181 -5.21 9.01 5.79
CA LYS A 181 -3.83 9.51 5.95
C LYS A 181 -2.95 8.53 6.71
N VAL A 182 -3.46 7.96 7.80
CA VAL A 182 -2.76 6.94 8.60
C VAL A 182 -2.52 5.66 7.80
N ILE A 183 -3.53 5.15 7.09
CA ILE A 183 -3.37 3.94 6.25
C ILE A 183 -2.28 4.15 5.21
N ARG A 184 -2.25 5.29 4.53
CA ARG A 184 -1.26 5.60 3.50
C ARG A 184 0.16 5.64 4.07
N LEU A 185 0.36 6.29 5.22
CA LEU A 185 1.63 6.26 5.94
C LEU A 185 2.03 4.84 6.38
N ALA A 186 1.10 4.05 6.90
CA ALA A 186 1.38 2.68 7.31
C ALA A 186 1.75 1.78 6.11
N LYS A 187 1.11 2.01 4.94
CA LYS A 187 1.47 1.33 3.69
C LYS A 187 2.89 1.71 3.24
N ALA A 188 3.22 3.00 3.27
CA ALA A 188 4.56 3.48 2.94
C ALA A 188 5.60 2.84 3.87
N TRP A 189 5.35 2.84 5.18
CA TRP A 189 6.19 2.18 6.17
C TRP A 189 6.47 0.71 5.83
N ASN A 190 5.41 -0.05 5.54
CA ASN A 190 5.48 -1.48 5.24
C ASN A 190 6.18 -1.78 3.90
N MET A 191 6.13 -0.84 2.94
CA MET A 191 6.79 -0.96 1.63
C MET A 191 8.29 -0.66 1.66
N GLN A 192 8.82 -0.06 2.73
CA GLN A 192 10.27 0.16 2.83
C GLN A 192 11.05 -1.16 3.02
N PHE A 193 10.38 -2.23 3.41
CA PHE A 193 10.98 -3.56 3.52
C PHE A 193 10.93 -4.29 2.18
N VAL A 194 12.03 -4.94 1.79
CA VAL A 194 12.10 -5.81 0.61
C VAL A 194 10.95 -6.82 0.57
N PHE A 195 10.61 -7.38 1.74
CA PHE A 195 9.43 -8.21 1.93
C PHE A 195 8.50 -7.56 2.95
N PRO A 196 7.33 -7.05 2.51
CA PRO A 196 6.31 -6.53 3.41
C PRO A 196 5.90 -7.54 4.48
N GLY A 197 5.62 -7.06 5.69
CA GLY A 197 5.20 -7.93 6.80
C GLY A 197 3.73 -8.35 6.69
N VAL A 198 2.92 -7.48 6.11
CA VAL A 198 1.46 -7.59 6.05
C VAL A 198 0.91 -7.07 4.72
N SER A 199 -0.34 -7.44 4.42
CA SER A 199 -1.05 -6.90 3.24
C SER A 199 -1.51 -5.46 3.48
N SER A 200 -1.74 -4.71 2.40
CA SER A 200 -2.36 -3.39 2.48
C SER A 200 -3.74 -3.42 3.15
N PHE A 201 -4.49 -4.51 2.97
CA PHE A 201 -5.81 -4.67 3.60
C PHE A 201 -5.69 -4.85 5.12
N GLN A 202 -4.71 -5.62 5.60
CA GLN A 202 -4.41 -5.76 7.03
C GLN A 202 -4.18 -4.39 7.70
N LEU A 203 -3.40 -3.53 7.08
CA LEU A 203 -3.14 -2.17 7.57
C LEU A 203 -4.41 -1.33 7.64
N SER A 204 -5.32 -1.49 6.67
CA SER A 204 -6.64 -0.84 6.70
C SER A 204 -7.52 -1.35 7.83
N VAL A 205 -7.50 -2.65 8.12
CA VAL A 205 -8.24 -3.25 9.24
C VAL A 205 -7.71 -2.73 10.57
N TRP A 206 -6.39 -2.72 10.76
CA TRP A 206 -5.79 -2.15 11.97
C TRP A 206 -6.06 -0.66 12.12
N ALA A 207 -6.05 0.11 11.02
CA ALA A 207 -6.44 1.52 11.06
C ALA A 207 -7.92 1.70 11.42
N HIS A 208 -8.81 0.83 10.93
CA HIS A 208 -10.21 0.83 11.33
C HIS A 208 -10.37 0.53 12.83
N GLN A 209 -9.60 -0.42 13.35
CA GLN A 209 -9.69 -0.89 14.73
C GLN A 209 -9.06 0.06 15.76
N PHE A 210 -7.91 0.66 15.44
CA PHE A 210 -7.10 1.38 16.43
C PHE A 210 -7.07 2.91 16.24
N VAL A 211 -7.58 3.44 15.12
CA VAL A 211 -7.66 4.89 14.88
C VAL A 211 -9.05 5.40 15.22
N ASN A 212 -9.16 6.05 16.36
CA ASN A 212 -10.41 6.59 16.90
C ASN A 212 -10.68 8.03 16.44
N PRO A 213 -11.95 8.45 16.36
CA PRO A 213 -12.31 9.85 16.17
C PRO A 213 -11.63 10.76 17.21
N GLY A 214 -11.21 11.96 16.78
CA GLY A 214 -10.49 12.91 17.63
C GLY A 214 -8.96 12.76 17.63
N MET A 215 -8.42 11.63 17.16
CA MET A 215 -6.97 11.47 16.99
C MET A 215 -6.45 12.32 15.81
N GLY A 216 -5.28 12.94 16.00
CA GLY A 216 -4.47 13.47 14.90
C GLY A 216 -3.74 12.37 14.14
N VAL A 217 -3.11 12.70 13.01
CA VAL A 217 -2.39 11.72 12.17
C VAL A 217 -1.26 11.02 12.93
N ALA A 218 -0.45 11.76 13.68
CA ALA A 218 0.69 11.21 14.43
C ALA A 218 0.23 10.23 15.52
N VAL A 219 -0.72 10.64 16.36
CA VAL A 219 -1.31 9.81 17.41
C VAL A 219 -2.05 8.61 16.82
N GLY A 220 -2.78 8.78 15.72
CA GLY A 220 -3.47 7.70 15.04
C GLY A 220 -2.51 6.65 14.46
N LEU A 221 -1.39 7.09 13.85
CA LEU A 221 -0.37 6.17 13.34
C LEU A 221 0.34 5.42 14.48
N HIS A 222 0.66 6.10 15.58
CA HIS A 222 1.20 5.47 16.78
C HIS A 222 0.20 4.43 17.34
N SER A 223 -1.08 4.78 17.45
CA SER A 223 -2.14 3.89 17.94
C SER A 223 -2.30 2.65 17.08
N LEU A 224 -2.19 2.79 15.75
CA LEU A 224 -2.19 1.66 14.82
C LEU A 224 -1.03 0.70 15.10
N PHE A 225 0.21 1.21 15.14
CA PHE A 225 1.38 0.34 15.31
C PHE A 225 1.45 -0.29 16.70
N SER A 226 1.21 0.51 17.75
CA SER A 226 1.20 0.01 19.13
C SER A 226 0.08 -1.00 19.36
N GLY A 227 -1.15 -0.71 18.91
CA GLY A 227 -2.30 -1.61 19.02
C GLY A 227 -2.10 -2.92 18.27
N ALA A 228 -1.61 -2.85 17.03
CA ALA A 228 -1.29 -4.04 16.24
C ALA A 228 -0.16 -4.87 16.87
N ALA A 229 0.89 -4.23 17.39
CA ALA A 229 1.96 -4.93 18.09
C ALA A 229 1.44 -5.67 19.34
N SER A 230 0.66 -4.98 20.18
CA SER A 230 0.09 -5.56 21.40
C SER A 230 -0.90 -6.70 21.12
N MET A 231 -1.67 -6.61 20.03
CA MET A 231 -2.52 -7.70 19.57
C MET A 231 -1.69 -8.95 19.23
N LEU A 232 -0.61 -8.78 18.47
CA LEU A 232 0.26 -9.90 18.10
C LEU A 232 1.04 -10.47 19.30
N GLU A 233 1.44 -9.64 20.25
CA GLU A 233 2.03 -10.06 21.52
C GLU A 233 1.07 -10.91 22.35
N SER A 234 -0.21 -10.61 22.28
CA SER A 234 -1.28 -11.39 22.94
C SER A 234 -1.71 -12.61 22.13
N HIS A 235 -0.98 -12.98 21.07
CA HIS A 235 -1.29 -14.08 20.17
C HIS A 235 -2.69 -14.00 19.51
N GLN A 236 -3.24 -12.80 19.39
CA GLN A 236 -4.53 -12.60 18.75
C GLN A 236 -4.37 -12.49 17.23
N ALA A 237 -5.17 -13.25 16.50
CA ALA A 237 -5.29 -13.10 15.06
C ALA A 237 -6.07 -11.82 14.72
N THR A 238 -5.85 -11.28 13.52
CA THR A 238 -6.66 -10.16 13.03
C THR A 238 -7.90 -10.71 12.32
N PRO A 239 -9.10 -10.51 12.90
CA PRO A 239 -10.33 -10.97 12.27
C PRO A 239 -10.64 -10.16 11.01
N ASP A 240 -11.43 -10.75 10.10
CA ASP A 240 -12.13 -9.96 9.09
C ASP A 240 -13.09 -9.00 9.81
N PRO A 241 -13.01 -7.67 9.59
CA PRO A 241 -13.84 -6.73 10.31
C PRO A 241 -15.36 -6.91 10.07
N LEU A 242 -15.75 -7.63 9.01
CA LEU A 242 -17.15 -7.95 8.73
C LEU A 242 -17.55 -9.37 9.13
N GLY A 243 -16.60 -10.18 9.62
CA GLY A 243 -16.85 -11.57 10.02
C GLY A 243 -17.27 -12.49 8.86
N VAL A 244 -17.02 -12.10 7.61
CA VAL A 244 -17.43 -12.86 6.42
C VAL A 244 -16.34 -13.86 6.01
N SER A 245 -15.08 -13.40 6.04
CA SER A 245 -13.89 -14.16 5.65
C SER A 245 -13.19 -14.75 6.86
N ALA A 246 -12.30 -15.71 6.61
CA ALA A 246 -11.35 -16.16 7.63
C ALA A 246 -10.41 -15.01 8.09
N ASN A 247 -9.83 -15.18 9.28
CA ASN A 247 -8.85 -14.25 9.83
C ASN A 247 -7.72 -13.97 8.82
N LEU A 248 -7.30 -12.71 8.80
CA LEU A 248 -6.26 -12.26 7.91
C LEU A 248 -4.92 -12.86 8.34
N LYS A 249 -4.11 -13.21 7.34
CA LYS A 249 -2.82 -13.87 7.53
C LYS A 249 -1.68 -12.88 7.36
N LEU A 250 -0.70 -12.96 8.25
CA LEU A 250 0.57 -12.25 8.10
C LEU A 250 1.34 -12.81 6.89
N LEU A 251 2.12 -11.96 6.22
CA LEU A 251 2.97 -12.37 5.09
C LEU A 251 4.37 -12.81 5.56
N ARG A 252 4.66 -12.61 6.85
CA ARG A 252 5.91 -12.92 7.53
C ARG A 252 5.62 -13.58 8.88
N PRO A 253 6.60 -14.27 9.49
CA PRO A 253 6.46 -14.79 10.84
C PRO A 253 6.02 -13.71 11.84
N VAL A 254 5.19 -14.09 12.80
CA VAL A 254 4.59 -13.15 13.76
C VAL A 254 5.63 -12.33 14.52
N ASP A 255 6.76 -12.95 14.88
CA ASP A 255 7.85 -12.27 15.61
C ASP A 255 8.52 -11.17 14.78
N ASP A 256 8.67 -11.38 13.47
CA ASP A 256 9.21 -10.37 12.56
C ASP A 256 8.26 -9.17 12.48
N VAL A 257 6.97 -9.43 12.27
CA VAL A 257 5.96 -8.36 12.13
C VAL A 257 5.82 -7.59 13.43
N ARG A 258 5.70 -8.31 14.56
CA ARG A 258 5.63 -7.73 15.91
C ARG A 258 6.82 -6.80 16.19
N ARG A 259 8.05 -7.28 15.97
CA ARG A 259 9.27 -6.48 16.20
C ARG A 259 9.29 -5.21 15.35
N ARG A 260 8.89 -5.31 14.07
CA ARG A 260 8.80 -4.15 13.17
C ARG A 260 7.77 -3.13 13.67
N LEU A 261 6.57 -3.59 14.02
CA LEU A 261 5.49 -2.73 14.54
C LEU A 261 5.90 -2.04 15.84
N ARG A 262 6.50 -2.77 16.78
CA ARG A 262 6.96 -2.22 18.07
C ARG A 262 8.02 -1.14 17.85
N LYS A 263 9.05 -1.41 17.02
CA LYS A 263 10.05 -0.40 16.65
C LYS A 263 9.43 0.85 16.03
N ALA A 264 8.41 0.69 15.18
CA ALA A 264 7.70 1.82 14.58
C ALA A 264 6.88 2.62 15.61
N ALA A 265 6.22 1.93 16.55
CA ALA A 265 5.50 2.55 17.65
C ALA A 265 6.46 3.34 18.57
N ASP A 266 7.56 2.72 19.00
CA ASP A 266 8.56 3.36 19.88
C ASP A 266 9.19 4.60 19.20
N GLY A 267 9.43 4.52 17.88
CA GLY A 267 9.91 5.66 17.10
C GLY A 267 8.92 6.83 17.06
N LEU A 268 7.62 6.56 16.93
CA LEU A 268 6.59 7.59 16.97
C LEU A 268 6.35 8.15 18.37
N ALA A 269 6.39 7.30 19.41
CA ALA A 269 6.30 7.73 20.80
C ALA A 269 7.42 8.72 21.13
N ALA A 270 8.67 8.37 20.78
CA ALA A 270 9.81 9.26 20.97
C ALA A 270 9.69 10.58 20.19
N ALA A 271 9.13 10.57 18.98
CA ALA A 271 8.89 11.80 18.22
C ALA A 271 7.85 12.70 18.91
N LEU A 272 6.75 12.10 19.40
CA LEU A 272 5.68 12.82 20.10
C LEU A 272 6.14 13.38 21.46
N GLU A 273 7.02 12.68 22.18
CA GLU A 273 7.58 13.13 23.46
C GLU A 273 8.56 14.30 23.29
N ASN A 274 9.26 14.35 22.16
CA ASN A 274 10.29 15.35 21.86
C ASN A 274 9.84 16.37 20.81
N ASP A 275 8.53 16.63 20.72
CA ASP A 275 7.89 17.40 19.63
C ASP A 275 8.28 18.90 19.59
N THR A 276 9.17 19.33 20.48
CA THR A 276 9.78 20.66 20.54
C THR A 276 11.14 20.73 19.85
N SER A 277 11.76 19.60 19.51
CA SER A 277 13.10 19.51 18.91
C SER A 277 13.03 18.87 17.52
N ALA A 278 13.28 19.68 16.47
CA ALA A 278 13.21 19.20 15.09
C ALA A 278 14.23 18.08 14.79
N THR A 279 15.43 18.17 15.35
CA THR A 279 16.48 17.17 15.19
C THR A 279 16.07 15.84 15.83
N GLU A 280 15.54 15.86 17.06
CA GLU A 280 15.10 14.64 17.76
C GLU A 280 13.89 14.00 17.08
N VAL A 281 12.92 14.81 16.65
CA VAL A 281 11.76 14.33 15.87
C VAL A 281 12.22 13.67 14.57
N ARG A 282 13.13 14.31 13.82
CA ARG A 282 13.64 13.74 12.56
C ARG A 282 14.43 12.45 12.80
N ALA A 283 15.29 12.41 13.82
CA ALA A 283 16.01 11.19 14.18
C ALA A 283 15.05 10.06 14.58
N ALA A 284 14.02 10.37 15.38
CA ALA A 284 13.02 9.41 15.80
C ALA A 284 12.20 8.88 14.62
N LEU A 285 11.74 9.77 13.74
CA LEU A 285 10.96 9.42 12.55
C LEU A 285 11.79 8.76 11.44
N ASN A 286 13.09 9.02 11.33
CA ASN A 286 13.97 8.28 10.41
C ASN A 286 14.01 6.79 10.77
N ARG A 287 13.93 6.41 12.06
CA ARG A 287 13.84 4.99 12.47
C ARG A 287 12.56 4.31 11.95
N VAL A 288 11.52 5.08 11.66
CA VAL A 288 10.23 4.61 11.15
C VAL A 288 10.20 4.70 9.62
N PHE A 289 10.58 5.83 9.05
CA PHE A 289 10.48 6.20 7.64
C PHE A 289 11.85 6.48 7.02
N TRP A 290 12.79 5.54 7.13
CA TRP A 290 14.18 5.72 6.71
C TRP A 290 14.35 6.00 5.21
N ASN A 291 13.37 5.64 4.37
CA ASN A 291 13.38 5.99 2.94
C ASN A 291 12.85 7.40 2.64
N TYR A 292 12.23 8.08 3.62
CA TYR A 292 11.49 9.33 3.39
C TYR A 292 11.92 10.49 4.30
N VAL A 293 12.64 10.18 5.37
CA VAL A 293 13.13 11.17 6.35
C VAL A 293 14.64 11.03 6.45
N ASP A 294 15.37 12.04 6.00
CA ASP A 294 16.83 12.08 6.17
C ASP A 294 17.20 12.23 7.65
N ALA A 295 18.16 11.44 8.12
CA ALA A 295 18.89 11.75 9.33
C ALA A 295 19.81 12.95 9.04
N GLU A 296 19.85 13.97 9.90
CA GLU A 296 20.65 15.19 9.65
C GLU A 296 22.14 14.89 9.43
N GLU A 297 22.67 13.77 9.92
CA GLU A 297 24.05 13.31 9.66
C GLU A 297 24.38 13.18 8.15
N SER A 298 23.38 12.91 7.30
CA SER A 298 23.58 12.79 5.85
C SER A 298 23.81 14.13 5.15
N ARG A 299 23.35 15.27 5.73
CA ARG A 299 23.64 16.61 5.19
C ARG A 299 25.09 17.01 5.41
N GLY A 300 25.69 16.61 6.54
CA GLY A 300 27.11 16.87 6.83
C GLY A 300 28.03 16.18 5.82
N LEU A 301 27.76 14.92 5.48
CA LEU A 301 28.52 14.15 4.50
C LEU A 301 28.34 14.66 3.06
N ALA A 302 27.11 15.00 2.66
CA ALA A 302 26.86 15.54 1.32
C ALA A 302 27.46 16.95 1.13
N ALA A 303 27.39 17.81 2.14
CA ALA A 303 28.04 19.13 2.14
C ALA A 303 29.57 19.01 2.17
N ALA A 304 30.12 18.07 2.96
CA ALA A 304 31.54 17.74 2.99
C ALA A 304 32.03 17.23 1.63
N ALA A 305 31.29 16.31 0.99
CA ALA A 305 31.62 15.80 -0.33
C ALA A 305 31.57 16.88 -1.42
N GLN A 306 30.57 17.77 -1.39
CA GLN A 306 30.51 18.93 -2.30
C GLN A 306 31.64 19.92 -2.08
N SER A 307 32.08 20.11 -0.83
CA SER A 307 33.22 20.99 -0.52
C SER A 307 34.55 20.42 -1.05
N LEU A 308 34.75 19.10 -0.96
CA LEU A 308 35.94 18.41 -1.49
C LEU A 308 35.94 18.32 -3.02
N ALA A 309 34.77 18.29 -3.65
CA ALA A 309 34.64 18.29 -5.11
C ALA A 309 35.06 19.65 -5.74
N ARG A 310 34.99 20.74 -4.98
CA ARG A 310 35.57 22.02 -5.38
C ARG A 310 37.08 21.91 -5.16
N ARG A 311 37.89 22.15 -6.19
CA ARG A 311 39.38 22.16 -6.11
C ARG A 311 39.93 23.35 -5.31
N GLN A 312 39.33 23.63 -4.16
CA GLN A 312 39.74 24.67 -3.24
C GLN A 312 40.07 24.03 -1.89
N PRO A 313 40.99 24.61 -1.13
CA PRO A 313 41.35 24.07 0.17
C PRO A 313 40.16 24.16 1.14
N VAL A 314 39.79 23.05 1.77
CA VAL A 314 38.67 22.97 2.74
C VAL A 314 39.25 22.91 4.15
N ALA A 315 38.68 23.70 5.07
CA ALA A 315 39.05 23.66 6.47
C ALA A 315 38.56 22.34 7.13
N ALA A 316 39.38 21.75 8.00
CA ALA A 316 39.03 20.50 8.70
C ALA A 316 37.71 20.61 9.50
N ALA A 317 37.38 21.78 10.03
CA ALA A 317 36.12 22.04 10.74
C ALA A 317 34.88 21.88 9.84
N THR A 318 34.98 22.22 8.55
CA THR A 318 33.88 22.05 7.57
C THR A 318 33.61 20.58 7.22
N LEU A 319 34.53 19.68 7.57
CA LEU A 319 34.42 18.23 7.38
C LEU A 319 34.03 17.50 8.69
N GLY A 320 33.74 18.25 9.76
CA GLY A 320 33.38 17.67 11.06
C GLY A 320 34.55 17.02 11.81
N LEU A 321 35.80 17.28 11.41
CA LEU A 321 36.99 16.76 12.08
C LEU A 321 37.35 17.66 13.28
N ILE A 322 37.41 17.07 14.47
CA ILE A 322 37.78 17.78 15.71
C ILE A 322 39.31 17.71 15.87
N GLY A 323 39.99 18.83 15.68
CA GLY A 323 41.45 18.96 15.79
C GLY A 323 41.94 20.31 15.24
N SER A 324 43.22 20.62 15.45
CA SER A 324 43.86 21.88 15.03
C SER A 324 43.55 22.20 13.56
N THR A 325 43.18 23.46 13.27
CA THR A 325 42.81 23.93 11.93
C THR A 325 43.92 23.66 10.92
N ALA A 326 43.76 22.59 10.14
CA ALA A 326 44.61 22.27 9.01
C ALA A 326 43.81 22.48 7.72
N VAL A 327 44.46 23.11 6.73
CA VAL A 327 43.92 23.30 5.39
C VAL A 327 44.37 22.11 4.55
N ILE A 328 43.43 21.31 4.05
CA ILE A 328 43.75 20.14 3.23
C ILE A 328 43.96 20.60 1.78
N PRO A 329 45.17 20.44 1.19
CA PRO A 329 45.41 20.80 -0.20
C PRO A 329 44.66 19.86 -1.15
N ALA A 330 44.22 20.37 -2.30
CA ALA A 330 43.53 19.58 -3.30
C ALA A 330 44.44 18.45 -3.82
N THR A 331 44.03 17.20 -3.66
CA THR A 331 44.78 16.03 -4.15
C THR A 331 44.67 15.93 -5.67
N ARG A 332 45.80 15.89 -6.37
CA ARG A 332 45.86 15.51 -7.79
C ARG A 332 45.64 14.01 -7.94
N SER A 333 44.88 13.61 -8.95
CA SER A 333 44.80 12.23 -9.42
C SER A 333 46.20 11.75 -9.81
N TYR A 334 46.63 10.61 -9.28
CA TYR A 334 47.86 9.93 -9.70
C TYR A 334 47.73 9.56 -11.18
N GLY A 335 48.51 10.18 -12.08
CA GLY A 335 48.53 9.78 -13.49
C GLY A 335 49.06 10.76 -14.55
N GLU A 336 49.18 12.07 -14.29
CA GLU A 336 49.68 13.00 -15.33
C GLU A 336 51.18 13.31 -15.15
N GLN A 337 52.01 12.79 -16.06
CA GLN A 337 53.41 13.19 -16.20
C GLN A 337 53.53 14.55 -16.93
N PRO A 338 54.55 15.36 -16.60
CA PRO A 338 54.68 16.72 -17.13
C PRO A 338 55.28 16.74 -18.55
N ARG A 339 54.77 17.66 -19.38
CA ARG A 339 55.50 18.28 -20.50
C ARG A 339 55.73 19.75 -20.17
#